data_AF-A0A3Q4MY48-F1
#
_entry.id   AF-A0A3Q4MY48-F1
#
_cell.length_a   1.000
_cell.length_b   1.000
_cell.length_c   1.000
_cell.angle_alpha   90.00
_cell.angle_beta   90.00
_cell.angle_gamma   90.00
#
_symmetry.space_group_name_H-M   'P 1'
#
loop_
_entity.id
_entity.type
_entity.pdbx_description
1 polymer ?
#
loop_
_entity_poly.entity_id
_entity_poly.type
_entity_poly.pdbx_seq_one_letter_code
_entity_poly.pdbx_strand_id
1 'polypeptide(L)'
;LSGWLIGAVLMETRDEFIVTLPSFTFLDEKNPCHLPQAPGPCRGLVSRFFFDSSSQECKQFYYGGCFGNANNFRTMAECQAKCMIKSLILSSESLLNSEMCSDLKSSLCCQKRFCYKKKKRNYFTLSELCFRPVDKGTCSGSENRYAYIPERKRCQVFSYSGCGGNENNFITRRHCFHKCIRKGRIILRDSL
;
A
#
# COMPACT_ATOMS: atom_id res chain seq x y z
N LEU A 1 -4.67 58.97 -13.59
CA LEU A 1 -3.34 59.17 -14.19
C LEU A 1 -2.30 58.95 -13.11
N SER A 2 -1.32 58.07 -13.40
CA SER A 2 -0.04 57.83 -12.68
C SER A 2 -0.12 57.56 -11.16
N GLY A 3 0.44 56.50 -10.59
CA GLY A 3 1.45 55.57 -11.06
C GLY A 3 2.01 54.94 -9.80
N TRP A 4 1.96 53.61 -9.72
CA TRP A 4 2.66 52.83 -8.71
C TRP A 4 4.08 52.56 -9.22
N LEU A 5 5.08 52.73 -8.34
CA LEU A 5 6.40 52.08 -8.25
C LEU A 5 7.24 52.98 -7.32
N ILE A 6 7.76 52.48 -6.18
CA ILE A 6 9.08 51.84 -6.01
C ILE A 6 9.00 51.06 -4.66
N GLY A 7 9.50 49.85 -4.46
CA GLY A 7 10.30 48.99 -5.32
C GLY A 7 10.35 47.56 -4.74
N ALA A 8 10.34 46.58 -5.64
CA ALA A 8 10.69 45.20 -5.36
C ALA A 8 12.20 45.03 -5.60
N VAL A 9 12.90 44.35 -4.69
CA VAL A 9 14.29 43.94 -4.90
C VAL A 9 14.29 42.66 -5.73
N LEU A 10 14.94 42.71 -6.90
CA LEU A 10 15.22 41.56 -7.74
C LEU A 10 16.43 40.80 -7.19
N MET A 11 16.27 39.51 -6.91
CA MET A 11 17.37 38.55 -6.96
C MET A 11 16.89 37.33 -7.75
N GLU A 12 17.42 37.17 -8.96
CA GLU A 12 17.29 35.98 -9.77
C GLU A 12 18.05 34.80 -9.13
N THR A 13 17.40 33.67 -8.89
CA THR A 13 17.57 32.45 -9.70
C THR A 13 16.92 31.22 -9.04
N ARG A 14 15.98 30.64 -9.79
CA ARG A 14 15.53 29.23 -9.86
C ARG A 14 14.64 28.68 -8.72
N ASP A 15 13.37 28.55 -9.13
CA ASP A 15 12.27 27.70 -8.63
C ASP A 15 11.55 28.13 -7.34
N GLU A 16 10.77 29.21 -7.42
CA GLU A 16 9.65 29.48 -6.51
C GLU A 16 8.31 29.22 -7.18
N PHE A 17 7.43 28.49 -6.50
CA PHE A 17 6.04 28.93 -6.29
C PHE A 17 5.52 28.33 -4.99
N ILE A 18 5.79 29.01 -3.86
CA ILE A 18 5.06 28.79 -2.62
C ILE A 18 4.32 30.09 -2.31
N VAL A 19 3.03 30.13 -2.62
CA VAL A 19 2.12 31.18 -2.14
C VAL A 19 1.85 30.91 -0.66
N THR A 20 2.36 31.75 0.22
CA THR A 20 2.02 31.70 1.66
C THR A 20 0.69 32.42 1.91
N LEU A 21 -0.37 31.66 2.16
CA LEU A 21 -1.60 32.13 2.81
C LEU A 21 -2.01 31.15 3.93
N PRO A 22 -2.58 31.63 5.05
CA PRO A 22 -2.92 30.79 6.19
C PRO A 22 -4.25 30.06 5.93
N SER A 23 -4.24 28.72 6.06
CA SER A 23 -5.37 27.75 5.98
C SER A 23 -5.42 26.78 4.79
N PHE A 24 -4.34 26.57 4.02
CA PHE A 24 -4.34 25.51 3.02
C PHE A 24 -3.91 24.16 3.63
N THR A 25 -4.89 23.34 4.00
CA THR A 25 -4.66 21.95 4.39
C THR A 25 -4.23 21.15 3.15
N PHE A 26 -2.96 20.75 3.12
CA PHE A 26 -2.45 19.69 2.25
C PHE A 26 -3.03 18.33 2.71
N LEU A 27 -4.35 18.16 2.60
CA LEU A 27 -5.03 16.91 2.89
C LEU A 27 -5.56 16.34 1.58
N ASP A 28 -4.85 15.31 1.13
CA ASP A 28 -5.46 14.17 0.45
C ASP A 28 -5.75 14.25 -1.06
N GLU A 29 -4.92 14.95 -1.85
CA GLU A 29 -4.92 14.82 -3.33
C GLU A 29 -4.66 13.38 -3.85
N LYS A 30 -4.32 12.44 -2.97
CA LYS A 30 -4.00 11.06 -3.34
C LYS A 30 -5.12 10.06 -3.06
N ASN A 31 -6.18 10.45 -2.34
CA ASN A 31 -7.27 9.54 -2.05
C ASN A 31 -8.40 9.72 -3.08
N PRO A 32 -8.61 8.75 -4.00
CA PRO A 32 -9.64 8.86 -5.03
C PRO A 32 -11.04 9.06 -4.43
N CYS A 33 -11.27 8.61 -3.20
CA CYS A 33 -12.57 8.67 -2.54
C CYS A 33 -12.98 10.08 -2.09
N HIS A 34 -12.11 11.07 -2.19
CA HIS A 34 -12.42 12.47 -1.88
C HIS A 34 -12.44 13.37 -3.13
N LEU A 35 -12.17 12.79 -4.31
CA LEU A 35 -12.19 13.54 -5.57
C LEU A 35 -13.61 13.53 -6.16
N PRO A 36 -14.03 14.56 -6.92
CA PRO A 36 -15.30 14.55 -7.63
C PRO A 36 -15.28 13.55 -8.79
N GLN A 37 -16.45 13.20 -9.35
CA GLN A 37 -16.46 12.54 -10.67
C GLN A 37 -15.90 13.48 -11.75
N ALA A 38 -15.15 12.93 -12.71
CA ALA A 38 -14.57 13.72 -13.79
C ALA A 38 -14.76 13.03 -15.15
N PRO A 39 -15.82 13.40 -15.91
CA PRO A 39 -16.08 12.86 -17.25
C PRO A 39 -14.95 13.15 -18.25
N GLY A 40 -14.27 14.29 -18.10
CA GLY A 40 -13.25 14.76 -19.04
C GLY A 40 -13.85 15.36 -20.32
N PRO A 41 -13.02 15.96 -21.19
CA PRO A 41 -13.47 16.68 -22.38
C PRO A 41 -13.76 15.77 -23.59
N CYS A 42 -13.31 14.52 -23.58
CA CYS A 42 -13.60 13.58 -24.66
C CYS A 42 -15.07 13.14 -24.64
N ARG A 43 -15.58 12.69 -25.80
CA ARG A 43 -17.01 12.39 -26.03
C ARG A 43 -17.34 10.88 -26.01
N GLY A 44 -16.50 10.07 -25.36
CA GLY A 44 -16.78 8.65 -25.13
C GLY A 44 -17.92 8.45 -24.14
N LEU A 45 -18.67 7.36 -24.30
CA LEU A 45 -19.75 6.96 -23.38
C LEU A 45 -19.33 5.68 -22.63
N VAL A 46 -18.22 5.76 -21.90
CA VAL A 46 -17.68 4.62 -21.16
C VAL A 46 -18.29 4.58 -19.77
N SER A 47 -19.10 3.56 -19.47
CA SER A 47 -19.64 3.35 -18.12
C SER A 47 -18.50 3.09 -17.12
N ARG A 48 -18.47 3.88 -16.05
CA ARG A 48 -17.51 3.82 -14.95
C ARG A 48 -18.23 4.07 -13.63
N PHE A 49 -17.54 3.80 -12.53
CA PHE A 49 -18.06 4.04 -11.18
C PHE A 49 -17.17 5.06 -10.46
N PHE A 50 -17.78 5.91 -9.65
CA PHE A 50 -17.08 6.84 -8.76
C PHE A 50 -17.71 6.76 -7.38
N PHE A 51 -16.97 7.15 -6.36
CA PHE A 51 -17.47 7.28 -5.00
C PHE A 51 -18.01 8.68 -4.77
N ASP A 52 -19.28 8.79 -4.45
CA ASP A 52 -19.93 10.02 -4.04
C ASP A 52 -19.77 10.19 -2.53
N SER A 53 -18.89 11.10 -2.11
CA SER A 53 -18.64 11.37 -0.69
C SER A 53 -19.83 12.01 0.02
N SER A 54 -20.77 12.62 -0.70
CA SER A 54 -21.96 13.25 -0.11
C SER A 54 -22.97 12.20 0.35
N SER A 55 -23.22 11.17 -0.46
CA SER A 55 -24.11 10.07 -0.11
C SER A 55 -23.38 8.86 0.49
N GLN A 56 -22.04 8.88 0.52
CA GLN A 56 -21.19 7.76 0.94
C GLN A 56 -21.43 6.48 0.11
N GLU A 57 -21.68 6.62 -1.19
CA GLU A 57 -22.03 5.51 -2.08
C GLU A 57 -21.22 5.51 -3.36
N CYS A 58 -20.97 4.31 -3.90
CA CYS A 58 -20.45 4.18 -5.25
C CYS A 58 -21.59 4.28 -6.27
N LYS A 59 -21.44 5.19 -7.24
CA LYS A 59 -22.44 5.49 -8.29
C LYS A 59 -21.82 5.35 -9.67
N GLN A 60 -22.66 5.05 -10.66
CA GLN A 60 -22.24 4.99 -12.07
C GLN A 60 -22.19 6.40 -12.68
N PHE A 61 -21.21 6.65 -13.53
CA PHE A 61 -21.14 7.84 -14.39
C PHE A 61 -20.58 7.49 -15.76
N TYR A 62 -20.72 8.39 -16.73
CA TYR A 62 -20.10 8.24 -18.05
C TYR A 62 -18.77 8.98 -18.11
N TYR A 63 -17.72 8.24 -18.45
CA TYR A 63 -16.39 8.75 -18.68
C TYR A 63 -16.14 8.97 -20.18
N GLY A 64 -15.70 10.17 -20.52
CA GLY A 64 -15.41 10.64 -21.86
C GLY A 64 -14.27 9.91 -22.56
N GLY A 65 -13.43 9.17 -21.82
CA GLY A 65 -12.34 8.37 -22.38
C GLY A 65 -10.97 9.06 -22.34
N CYS A 66 -10.88 10.33 -21.92
CA CYS A 66 -9.61 11.02 -21.71
C CYS A 66 -9.68 12.03 -20.55
N PHE A 67 -8.51 12.36 -20.00
CA PHE A 67 -8.36 13.16 -18.78
C PHE A 67 -9.20 12.59 -17.62
N GLY A 68 -9.66 13.42 -16.69
CA GLY A 68 -10.39 12.99 -15.50
C GLY A 68 -9.47 12.85 -14.28
N ASN A 69 -9.91 12.11 -13.27
CA ASN A 69 -9.17 11.91 -12.04
C ASN A 69 -9.27 10.46 -11.53
N ALA A 70 -8.68 10.19 -10.37
CA ALA A 70 -8.56 8.85 -9.81
C ALA A 70 -9.88 8.26 -9.26
N ASN A 71 -10.94 9.05 -9.10
CA ASN A 71 -12.27 8.57 -8.70
C ASN A 71 -13.02 7.99 -9.91
N ASN A 72 -12.42 6.97 -10.53
CA ASN A 72 -12.88 6.37 -11.77
C ASN A 72 -12.52 4.88 -11.78
N PHE A 73 -13.49 4.05 -11.40
CA PHE A 73 -13.36 2.61 -11.25
C PHE A 73 -14.07 1.88 -12.38
N ARG A 74 -13.57 0.70 -12.76
CA ARG A 74 -14.17 -0.08 -13.85
C ARG A 74 -15.42 -0.83 -13.40
N THR A 75 -15.50 -1.15 -12.11
CA THR A 75 -16.59 -1.95 -11.55
C THR A 75 -17.07 -1.36 -10.23
N MET A 76 -18.34 -1.61 -9.89
CA MET A 76 -18.93 -1.23 -8.61
C MET A 76 -18.12 -1.80 -7.43
N ALA A 77 -17.75 -3.08 -7.51
CA ALA A 77 -16.99 -3.76 -6.46
C ALA A 77 -15.62 -3.12 -6.20
N GLU A 78 -14.94 -2.66 -7.25
CA GLU A 78 -13.64 -1.98 -7.12
C GLU A 78 -13.78 -0.62 -6.42
N CYS A 79 -14.83 0.14 -6.75
CA CYS A 79 -15.16 1.38 -6.06
C CYS A 79 -15.47 1.14 -4.56
N GLN A 80 -16.34 0.17 -4.27
CA GLN A 80 -16.77 -0.14 -2.90
C GLN A 80 -15.58 -0.62 -2.06
N ALA A 81 -14.76 -1.52 -2.60
CA ALA A 81 -13.56 -2.00 -1.94
C ALA A 81 -12.53 -0.88 -1.74
N LYS A 82 -12.51 0.15 -2.57
CA LYS A 82 -11.56 1.26 -2.38
C LYS A 82 -12.05 2.27 -1.36
N CYS A 83 -13.34 2.61 -1.39
CA CYS A 83 -13.87 3.80 -0.72
C CYS A 83 -14.83 3.52 0.43
N MET A 84 -15.46 2.33 0.47
CA MET A 84 -16.44 1.97 1.50
C MET A 84 -15.86 1.06 2.60
N ILE A 85 -14.56 0.75 2.60
CA ILE A 85 -13.96 -0.07 3.67
C ILE A 85 -14.01 0.62 5.04
N LYS A 86 -13.96 1.97 5.09
CA LYS A 86 -14.04 2.70 6.36
C LYS A 86 -15.39 2.54 7.06
N SER A 87 -16.50 2.41 6.33
CA SER A 87 -17.83 2.25 6.93
C SER A 87 -18.06 0.86 7.54
N LEU A 88 -17.27 -0.15 7.15
CA LEU A 88 -17.29 -1.48 7.79
C LEU A 88 -16.47 -1.56 9.08
N ILE A 89 -15.49 -0.66 9.25
CA ILE A 89 -14.65 -0.62 10.45
C ILE A 89 -15.32 0.25 11.53
N LEU A 90 -16.00 1.35 11.13
CA LEU A 90 -16.70 2.25 12.06
C LEU A 90 -17.98 1.66 12.70
N SER A 91 -18.48 0.52 12.19
CA SER A 91 -19.60 -0.22 12.79
C SER A 91 -19.16 -1.38 13.68
N SER A 92 -17.85 -1.58 13.89
CA SER A 92 -17.31 -2.69 14.69
C SER A 92 -16.84 -2.29 16.09
N GLU A 93 -16.92 -1.00 16.43
CA GLU A 93 -16.41 -0.46 17.69
C GLU A 93 -17.41 -0.57 18.87
N SER A 94 -18.55 -1.26 18.69
CA SER A 94 -19.58 -1.42 19.74
C SER A 94 -19.93 -2.86 20.12
N LEU A 95 -19.16 -3.88 19.72
CA LEU A 95 -19.40 -5.28 20.13
C LEU A 95 -18.24 -5.93 20.91
N LEU A 96 -17.36 -5.13 21.50
CA LEU A 96 -16.31 -5.63 22.39
C LEU A 96 -16.75 -5.45 23.84
N ASN A 97 -17.63 -6.34 24.30
CA ASN A 97 -17.86 -6.61 25.71
C ASN A 97 -18.03 -8.11 25.91
N SER A 98 -16.98 -8.74 26.48
CA SER A 98 -16.97 -9.89 27.40
C SER A 98 -17.71 -11.18 26.95
N GLU A 99 -17.15 -12.40 26.92
CA GLU A 99 -16.18 -13.06 27.80
C GLU A 99 -15.53 -14.28 27.08
N MET A 100 -14.23 -14.45 27.31
CA MET A 100 -13.53 -15.71 27.58
C MET A 100 -13.81 -16.96 26.70
N CYS A 101 -12.99 -17.16 25.67
CA CYS A 101 -12.53 -18.50 25.28
C CYS A 101 -11.04 -18.60 25.62
N SER A 102 -10.76 -18.89 26.89
CA SER A 102 -9.45 -19.38 27.30
C SER A 102 -9.37 -20.87 26.97
N ASP A 103 -8.19 -21.23 26.45
CA ASP A 103 -7.62 -22.57 26.38
C ASP A 103 -7.74 -23.38 25.07
N LEU A 104 -6.54 -23.71 24.59
CA LEU A 104 -6.12 -24.58 23.49
C LEU A 104 -6.44 -24.15 22.04
N LYS A 105 -5.43 -23.51 21.44
CA LYS A 105 -4.87 -23.80 20.10
C LYS A 105 -5.65 -24.86 19.27
N SER A 106 -6.67 -24.45 18.53
CA SER A 106 -6.93 -24.87 17.13
C SER A 106 -8.35 -24.51 16.67
N SER A 107 -8.44 -23.37 16.00
CA SER A 107 -9.23 -23.14 14.78
C SER A 107 -10.37 -24.12 14.40
N LEU A 108 -11.45 -24.22 15.17
CA LEU A 108 -12.71 -24.73 14.65
C LEU A 108 -13.92 -24.21 15.45
N CYS A 109 -14.46 -23.05 15.06
CA CYS A 109 -15.90 -22.82 15.21
C CYS A 109 -16.43 -22.05 13.99
N CYS A 110 -17.54 -22.55 13.44
CA CYS A 110 -18.15 -22.16 12.18
C CYS A 110 -19.39 -21.28 12.41
N GLN A 111 -19.61 -20.26 11.56
CA GLN A 111 -20.98 -19.81 11.29
C GLN A 111 -21.24 -19.31 9.85
N LYS A 112 -21.96 -20.20 9.14
CA LYS A 112 -23.01 -20.04 8.11
C LYS A 112 -22.69 -19.40 6.74
N ARG A 113 -22.56 -20.34 5.77
CA ARG A 113 -22.92 -20.32 4.33
C ARG A 113 -22.00 -19.52 3.40
N PHE A 114 -20.75 -19.95 3.30
CA PHE A 114 -20.11 -20.50 2.10
C PHE A 114 -18.66 -20.79 2.49
N CYS A 115 -18.28 -22.08 2.60
CA CYS A 115 -16.89 -22.48 2.79
C CYS A 115 -16.11 -22.25 1.49
N TYR A 116 -15.78 -21.00 1.16
CA TYR A 116 -14.63 -20.75 0.32
C TYR A 116 -13.42 -21.10 1.17
N LYS A 117 -12.62 -22.08 0.75
CA LYS A 117 -11.23 -22.15 1.19
C LYS A 117 -10.60 -20.81 0.79
N LYS A 118 -10.66 -19.80 1.67
CA LYS A 118 -9.75 -18.68 1.58
C LYS A 118 -8.38 -19.35 1.55
N LYS A 119 -7.70 -19.30 0.39
CA LYS A 119 -6.26 -19.52 0.35
C LYS A 119 -5.75 -18.57 1.41
N LYS A 120 -5.39 -19.10 2.59
CA LYS A 120 -4.63 -18.39 3.60
C LYS A 120 -3.47 -17.83 2.81
N ARG A 121 -3.48 -16.53 2.50
CA ARG A 121 -2.29 -15.88 1.96
C ARG A 121 -1.31 -16.06 3.09
N ASN A 122 -0.37 -16.97 2.88
CA ASN A 122 0.43 -17.55 3.93
C ASN A 122 1.10 -16.39 4.66
N TYR A 123 0.58 -16.00 5.82
CA TYR A 123 1.25 -15.09 6.75
C TYR A 123 2.32 -15.90 7.49
N PHE A 124 3.07 -16.69 6.71
CA PHE A 124 4.31 -17.30 7.12
C PHE A 124 5.33 -16.17 7.03
N THR A 125 5.40 -15.46 8.15
CA THR A 125 6.61 -14.88 8.73
C THR A 125 7.65 -14.46 7.70
N LEU A 126 7.45 -13.25 7.16
CA LEU A 126 8.52 -12.47 6.51
C LEU A 126 9.81 -12.47 7.37
N SER A 127 9.63 -12.58 8.69
CA SER A 127 10.66 -12.87 9.67
C SER A 127 11.43 -14.15 9.34
N GLU A 128 10.80 -15.33 9.32
CA GLU A 128 11.50 -16.62 9.13
C GLU A 128 12.26 -16.69 7.80
N LEU A 129 11.70 -16.15 6.72
CA LEU A 129 12.35 -16.12 5.41
C LEU A 129 13.69 -15.37 5.44
N CYS A 130 13.71 -14.19 6.06
CA CYS A 130 14.87 -13.31 6.07
C CYS A 130 15.91 -13.72 7.12
N PHE A 131 15.51 -14.48 8.14
CA PHE A 131 16.40 -15.00 9.18
C PHE A 131 16.94 -16.41 8.89
N ARG A 132 16.59 -17.04 7.76
CA ARG A 132 17.26 -18.28 7.32
C ARG A 132 18.74 -18.02 7.01
N PRO A 133 19.64 -18.98 7.30
CA PRO A 133 21.06 -18.84 6.99
C PRO A 133 21.29 -18.72 5.47
N VAL A 134 22.41 -18.11 5.07
CA VAL A 134 22.82 -18.11 3.66
C VAL A 134 23.11 -19.54 3.24
N ASP A 135 22.41 -20.01 2.20
CA ASP A 135 22.58 -21.37 1.68
C ASP A 135 23.05 -21.30 0.22
N LYS A 136 24.28 -21.77 0.01
CA LYS A 136 24.91 -21.83 -1.31
C LYS A 136 24.23 -22.87 -2.20
N GLY A 137 23.54 -23.86 -1.65
CA GLY A 137 22.98 -24.97 -2.39
C GLY A 137 24.01 -26.01 -2.80
N THR A 138 23.56 -27.08 -3.45
CA THR A 138 24.36 -28.29 -3.72
C THR A 138 24.90 -28.42 -5.15
N CYS A 139 24.55 -27.48 -6.03
CA CYS A 139 25.05 -27.46 -7.41
C CYS A 139 26.49 -26.92 -7.49
N SER A 140 27.04 -26.84 -8.72
CA SER A 140 28.42 -26.38 -8.98
C SER A 140 28.51 -24.97 -9.61
N GLY A 141 27.39 -24.27 -9.78
CA GLY A 141 27.38 -22.90 -10.30
C GLY A 141 27.97 -21.87 -9.35
N SER A 142 28.07 -20.63 -9.81
CA SER A 142 28.50 -19.48 -8.99
C SER A 142 27.82 -18.21 -9.47
N GLU A 143 26.57 -18.03 -9.09
CA GLU A 143 25.77 -16.86 -9.39
C GLU A 143 25.78 -15.87 -8.23
N ASN A 144 25.96 -14.58 -8.52
CA ASN A 144 25.82 -13.53 -7.51
C ASN A 144 24.35 -13.34 -7.14
N ARG A 145 24.01 -13.65 -5.88
CA ARG A 145 22.69 -13.44 -5.28
C ARG A 145 22.82 -12.61 -4.02
N TYR A 146 21.71 -12.08 -3.50
CA TYR A 146 21.66 -11.27 -2.30
C TYR A 146 20.92 -12.02 -1.19
N ALA A 147 21.40 -11.92 0.04
CA ALA A 147 20.76 -12.47 1.25
C ALA A 147 20.79 -11.42 2.36
N TYR A 148 19.78 -11.41 3.22
CA TYR A 148 19.77 -10.59 4.42
C TYR A 148 20.64 -11.22 5.50
N ILE A 149 21.58 -10.45 6.05
CA ILE A 149 22.48 -10.88 7.12
C ILE A 149 22.05 -10.17 8.42
N PRO A 150 21.51 -10.89 9.42
CA PRO A 150 20.95 -10.29 10.64
C PRO A 150 21.98 -9.51 11.46
N GLU A 151 23.21 -10.01 11.57
CA GLU A 151 24.30 -9.41 12.36
C GLU A 151 24.67 -8.04 11.81
N ARG A 152 24.58 -7.90 10.48
CA ARG A 152 24.91 -6.66 9.76
C ARG A 152 23.68 -5.83 9.41
N LYS A 153 22.47 -6.35 9.71
CA LYS A 153 21.16 -5.78 9.36
C LYS A 153 21.08 -5.31 7.90
N ARG A 154 21.68 -6.06 6.97
CA ARG A 154 21.86 -5.62 5.58
C ARG A 154 21.83 -6.77 4.58
N CYS A 155 21.23 -6.51 3.43
CA CYS A 155 21.30 -7.37 2.24
C CYS A 155 22.70 -7.34 1.61
N GLN A 156 23.36 -8.49 1.54
CA GLN A 156 24.72 -8.67 1.01
C GLN A 156 24.76 -9.74 -0.07
N VAL A 157 25.76 -9.63 -0.96
CA VAL A 157 25.97 -10.57 -2.05
C VAL A 157 26.60 -11.87 -1.53
N PHE A 158 26.22 -13.02 -2.11
CA PHE A 158 26.84 -14.33 -1.91
C PHE A 158 26.80 -15.13 -3.23
N SER A 159 27.68 -16.14 -3.34
CA SER A 159 27.75 -17.03 -4.50
C SER A 159 26.79 -18.20 -4.33
N TYR A 160 25.68 -18.20 -5.06
CA TYR A 160 24.69 -19.28 -5.10
C TYR A 160 25.02 -20.27 -6.20
N SER A 161 24.87 -21.56 -5.92
CA SER A 161 25.32 -22.61 -6.83
C SER A 161 24.36 -22.97 -7.95
N GLY A 162 23.14 -22.41 -7.95
CA GLY A 162 22.15 -22.58 -9.00
C GLY A 162 20.98 -23.53 -8.64
N CYS A 163 21.12 -24.38 -7.63
CA CYS A 163 20.03 -25.23 -7.14
C CYS A 163 20.03 -25.42 -5.62
N GLY A 164 18.89 -25.86 -5.07
CA GLY A 164 18.69 -26.01 -3.63
C GLY A 164 18.52 -24.65 -2.95
N GLY A 165 19.17 -24.46 -1.81
CA GLY A 165 19.12 -23.19 -1.10
C GLY A 165 17.85 -23.02 -0.27
N ASN A 166 17.64 -21.78 0.17
CA ASN A 166 16.43 -21.36 0.86
C ASN A 166 15.96 -19.98 0.39
N GLU A 167 14.89 -19.47 1.00
CA GLU A 167 14.21 -18.27 0.55
C GLU A 167 14.94 -16.96 0.89
N ASN A 168 16.02 -16.99 1.69
CA ASN A 168 16.95 -15.88 1.89
C ASN A 168 17.93 -15.77 0.71
N ASN A 169 17.40 -15.76 -0.51
CA ASN A 169 18.15 -15.73 -1.76
C ASN A 169 17.41 -14.85 -2.78
N PHE A 170 17.99 -13.71 -3.11
CA PHE A 170 17.38 -12.68 -3.94
C PHE A 170 18.26 -12.31 -5.13
N ILE A 171 17.67 -12.17 -6.30
CA ILE A 171 18.42 -11.76 -7.51
C ILE A 171 18.95 -10.32 -7.37
N THR A 172 18.16 -9.43 -6.75
CA THR A 172 18.52 -8.00 -6.65
C THR A 172 18.56 -7.51 -5.21
N ARG A 173 19.49 -6.60 -4.93
CA ARG A 173 19.59 -5.91 -3.64
C ARG A 173 18.28 -5.21 -3.26
N ARG A 174 17.60 -4.59 -4.25
CA ARG A 174 16.33 -3.89 -4.04
C ARG A 174 15.22 -4.83 -3.59
N HIS A 175 15.13 -6.03 -4.17
CA HIS A 175 14.14 -7.02 -3.78
C HIS A 175 14.40 -7.50 -2.35
N CYS A 176 15.64 -7.85 -2.02
CA CYS A 176 16.04 -8.21 -0.66
C CYS A 176 15.70 -7.08 0.34
N PHE A 177 16.11 -5.83 0.04
CA PHE A 177 15.85 -4.67 0.89
C PHE A 177 14.35 -4.46 1.13
N HIS A 178 13.56 -4.53 0.07
CA HIS A 178 12.12 -4.32 0.19
C HIS A 178 11.44 -5.42 1.02
N LYS A 179 11.89 -6.66 0.88
CA LYS A 179 11.28 -7.82 1.55
C LYS A 179 11.72 -7.97 3.01
N CYS A 180 13.00 -7.74 3.30
CA CYS A 180 13.60 -7.99 4.61
C CYS A 180 13.86 -6.74 5.47
N ILE A 181 13.89 -5.54 4.87
CA ILE A 181 14.23 -4.30 5.59
C ILE A 181 13.05 -3.31 5.57
N ARG A 182 12.48 -3.00 4.38
CA ARG A 182 11.42 -1.98 4.25
C ARG A 182 10.06 -2.42 4.79
N LYS A 183 9.74 -3.71 4.68
CA LYS A 183 8.46 -4.28 5.17
C LYS A 183 8.54 -4.82 6.62
N GLY A 184 9.70 -4.73 7.27
CA GLY A 184 9.94 -5.19 8.65
C GLY A 184 9.54 -4.19 9.73
N ARG A 185 8.39 -3.49 9.59
CA ARG A 185 7.81 -2.78 10.74
C ARG A 185 6.93 -3.74 11.53
N ILE A 186 7.20 -3.79 12.83
CA ILE A 186 6.68 -4.68 13.88
C ILE A 186 7.47 -6.00 14.01
N ILE A 187 8.66 -5.95 14.65
CA ILE A 187 9.01 -6.66 15.90
C ILE A 187 10.14 -5.86 16.59
N LEU A 188 9.77 -4.91 17.45
CA LEU A 188 10.59 -4.41 18.56
C LEU A 188 9.63 -4.09 19.72
N ARG A 189 9.06 -5.15 20.29
CA ARG A 189 8.39 -5.29 21.59
C ARG A 189 8.43 -6.81 21.84
N ASP A 190 9.09 -7.38 22.84
CA ASP A 190 9.53 -6.87 24.13
C ASP A 190 10.82 -7.58 24.57
N SER A 191 11.76 -6.84 25.12
CA SER A 191 12.86 -7.33 25.94
C SER A 191 13.19 -6.23 26.94
N LEU A 192 12.33 -6.12 27.96
CA LEU A 192 12.59 -5.60 29.30
C LEU A 192 11.66 -6.36 30.25
#